data_AF-H3ZJ57-F1
#
_entry.id   AF-H3ZJ57-F1
#
_cell.length_a   1.000
_cell.length_b   1.000
_cell.length_c   1.000
_cell.angle_alpha   90.00
_cell.angle_beta   90.00
_cell.angle_gamma   90.00
#
_symmetry.space_group_name_H-M   'P 1'
#
loop_
_entity.id
_entity.type
_entity.pdbx_description
1 polymer ?
#
loop_
_entity_poly.entity_id
_entity_poly.type
_entity_poly.pdbx_seq_one_letter_code
_entity_poly.pdbx_strand_id
1 'polypeptide(L)'
;MLNFVPATKKRGLHWTAYAALRQPISKALGMMMAQTDNPTVKCGTHGTVNSAVVCCHLLQKTEGVLGFVENSSEPDDLQAWCGACEEFFLNEGEMTESFRAFNNFSLVCEFCYAKIKQQHSANP
;
A
#
# COMPACT_ATOMS: atom_id res chain seq x y z
N MET A 1 -1.71 15.01 -32.62
CA MET A 1 -2.13 16.03 -31.63
C MET A 1 -2.46 15.29 -30.35
N LEU A 2 -1.51 15.19 -29.43
CA LEU A 2 -1.73 14.60 -28.11
C LEU A 2 -2.05 15.76 -27.17
N ASN A 3 -3.28 15.82 -26.69
CA ASN A 3 -3.75 16.88 -25.81
C ASN A 3 -3.10 16.69 -24.43
N PHE A 4 -2.12 17.55 -24.14
CA PHE A 4 -1.62 17.81 -22.79
C PHE A 4 -2.77 18.46 -21.99
N VAL A 5 -3.29 17.75 -20.98
CA VAL A 5 -4.14 18.36 -19.96
C VAL A 5 -3.22 18.79 -18.81
N PRO A 6 -3.10 20.09 -18.49
CA PRO A 6 -2.22 20.54 -17.43
C PRO A 6 -2.79 20.15 -16.07
N ALA A 7 -1.98 19.48 -15.24
CA ALA A 7 -2.31 19.16 -13.86
C ALA A 7 -2.46 20.46 -13.04
N THR A 8 -3.68 20.93 -12.86
CA THR A 8 -3.99 22.07 -12.00
C THR A 8 -3.93 21.64 -10.54
N LYS A 9 -2.75 21.84 -9.93
CA LYS A 9 -2.56 22.44 -8.60
C LYS A 9 -3.72 22.28 -7.60
N LYS A 10 -3.62 21.31 -6.69
CA LYS A 10 -4.19 21.43 -5.34
C LYS A 10 -3.07 21.29 -4.31
N ARG A 11 -2.51 22.43 -3.92
CA ARG A 11 -1.72 22.57 -2.69
C ARG A 11 -2.67 22.49 -1.51
N GLY A 12 -2.32 21.73 -0.47
CA GLY A 12 -2.76 22.06 0.89
C GLY A 12 -3.51 20.99 1.69
N LEU A 13 -3.24 19.70 1.50
CA LEU A 13 -3.56 18.75 2.57
C LEU A 13 -2.44 18.80 3.62
N HIS A 14 -2.77 19.38 4.77
CA HIS A 14 -1.95 19.29 5.98
C HIS A 14 -1.74 17.80 6.30
N TRP A 15 -0.51 17.40 6.66
CA TRP A 15 -0.10 16.00 6.86
C TRP A 15 -1.04 15.19 7.78
N THR A 16 -1.78 15.85 8.67
CA THR A 16 -2.76 15.21 9.57
C THR A 16 -3.99 14.66 8.85
N ALA A 17 -4.47 15.32 7.79
CA ALA A 17 -5.58 14.80 6.98
C ALA A 17 -5.14 13.62 6.11
N TYR A 18 -3.84 13.59 5.76
CA TYR A 18 -3.21 12.51 5.00
C TYR A 18 -3.19 11.18 5.77
N ALA A 19 -2.89 11.22 7.07
CA ALA A 19 -2.91 10.06 7.95
C ALA A 19 -4.32 9.47 8.14
N ALA A 20 -5.36 10.33 8.15
CA ALA A 20 -6.75 9.89 8.35
C ALA A 20 -7.35 9.13 7.15
N LEU A 21 -6.83 9.37 5.94
CA LEU A 21 -7.24 8.69 4.70
C LEU A 21 -6.54 7.33 4.51
N ARG A 22 -5.42 7.15 5.20
CA ARG A 22 -4.64 5.90 5.30
C ARG A 22 -5.20 5.01 6.41
N GLN A 23 -6.51 4.77 6.35
CA GLN A 23 -7.16 3.87 7.28
C GLN A 23 -6.64 2.44 7.08
N PRO A 24 -6.60 1.62 8.14
CA PRO A 24 -6.21 0.21 8.00
C PRO A 24 -7.15 -0.47 7.01
N ILE A 25 -6.64 -0.97 5.87
CA ILE A 25 -7.41 -1.84 4.97
C ILE A 25 -7.89 -3.07 5.76
N SER A 26 -7.14 -3.48 6.79
CA SER A 26 -7.49 -4.51 7.76
C SER A 26 -8.81 -4.23 8.53
N LYS A 27 -9.18 -2.96 8.78
CA LYS A 27 -10.46 -2.61 9.42
C LYS A 27 -11.68 -2.82 8.52
N ALA A 28 -11.51 -2.81 7.20
CA ALA A 28 -12.60 -3.05 6.26
C ALA A 28 -12.87 -4.56 6.03
N LEU A 29 -11.90 -5.44 6.36
CA LEU A 29 -12.01 -6.88 6.12
C LEU A 29 -12.53 -7.68 7.34
N GLY A 30 -12.67 -7.07 8.52
CA GLY A 30 -13.06 -7.80 9.73
C GLY A 30 -13.79 -6.96 10.77
N MET A 31 -15.13 -6.91 10.67
CA MET A 31 -15.98 -6.60 11.82
C MET A 31 -16.49 -7.90 12.44
N MET A 32 -15.78 -8.42 13.45
CA MET A 32 -16.27 -9.10 14.66
C MET A 32 -15.11 -9.84 15.35
N MET A 33 -15.13 -9.82 16.69
CA MET A 33 -14.24 -10.48 17.66
C MET A 33 -13.14 -9.60 18.26
N ALA A 34 -13.07 -9.66 19.58
CA ALA A 34 -12.20 -8.87 20.43
C ALA A 34 -10.76 -9.41 20.44
N GLN A 35 -9.81 -8.46 20.42
CA GLN A 35 -8.45 -8.49 20.97
C GLN A 35 -7.33 -9.27 20.24
N THR A 36 -6.38 -8.46 19.74
CA THR A 36 -4.91 -8.57 19.76
C THR A 36 -4.13 -9.43 18.76
N ASP A 37 -4.76 -10.22 17.90
CA ASP A 37 -3.98 -11.00 16.92
C ASP A 37 -3.98 -10.32 15.55
N ASN A 38 -2.77 -9.96 15.06
CA ASN A 38 -2.61 -9.50 13.68
C ASN A 38 -3.17 -10.53 12.69
N PRO A 39 -3.82 -10.10 11.60
CA PRO A 39 -4.32 -11.02 10.59
C PRO A 39 -3.16 -11.86 10.05
N THR A 40 -3.35 -13.17 9.90
CA THR A 40 -2.32 -14.10 9.43
C THR A 40 -2.61 -14.60 8.01
N VAL A 41 -1.56 -15.07 7.32
CA VAL A 41 -1.65 -15.68 5.98
C VAL A 41 -0.78 -16.92 5.89
N LYS A 42 -1.27 -17.96 5.19
CA LYS A 42 -0.49 -19.16 4.89
C LYS A 42 0.39 -18.93 3.67
N CYS A 43 1.63 -18.52 3.89
CA CYS A 43 2.64 -18.40 2.85
C CYS A 43 3.17 -19.78 2.44
N GLY A 44 3.34 -20.02 1.14
CA GLY A 44 3.93 -21.26 0.62
C GLY A 44 5.37 -21.51 1.06
N THR A 45 6.11 -20.46 1.45
CA THR A 45 7.53 -20.53 1.84
C THR A 45 7.75 -20.37 3.35
N HIS A 46 6.95 -19.55 4.03
CA HIS A 46 7.17 -19.18 5.43
C HIS A 46 6.11 -19.73 6.41
N GLY A 47 5.14 -20.51 5.91
CA GLY A 47 4.06 -21.06 6.74
C GLY A 47 3.00 -20.03 7.11
N THR A 48 2.30 -20.25 8.22
CA THR A 48 1.26 -19.34 8.73
C THR A 48 1.88 -18.32 9.67
N VAL A 49 1.91 -17.06 9.24
CA VAL A 49 2.58 -15.93 9.91
C VAL A 49 1.79 -14.63 9.70
N ASN A 50 2.22 -13.50 10.27
CA ASN A 50 1.52 -12.23 10.11
C ASN A 50 1.39 -11.84 8.64
N SER A 51 0.25 -11.26 8.29
CA SER A 51 -0.05 -10.79 6.94
C SER A 51 0.26 -9.32 6.77
N ALA A 52 0.46 -8.93 5.51
CA ALA A 52 0.71 -7.57 5.06
C ALA A 52 0.01 -7.35 3.72
N VAL A 53 -0.32 -6.09 3.41
CA VAL A 53 -0.98 -5.71 2.15
C VAL A 53 -0.02 -4.90 1.29
N VAL A 54 0.13 -5.29 0.03
CA VAL A 54 0.94 -4.55 -0.96
C VAL A 54 0.15 -4.32 -2.24
N CYS A 55 0.51 -3.34 -3.07
CA CYS A 55 -0.04 -3.27 -4.43
C CYS A 55 0.53 -4.41 -5.31
N CYS A 56 -0.25 -4.91 -6.28
CA CYS A 56 0.23 -6.03 -7.11
C CYS A 56 1.48 -5.68 -7.94
N HIS A 57 1.73 -4.40 -8.21
CA HIS A 57 2.90 -3.94 -8.96
C HIS A 57 4.22 -4.34 -8.28
N LEU A 58 4.26 -4.36 -6.94
CA LEU A 58 5.44 -4.75 -6.17
C LEU A 58 5.75 -6.25 -6.25
N LEU A 59 4.85 -7.06 -6.81
CA LEU A 59 5.02 -8.51 -7.00
C LEU A 59 5.44 -8.86 -8.43
N GLN A 60 5.40 -7.91 -9.35
CA GLN A 60 5.72 -8.13 -10.75
C GLN A 60 7.24 -8.14 -10.97
N LYS A 61 7.69 -8.86 -12.00
CA LYS A 61 9.09 -8.76 -12.44
C LYS A 61 9.30 -7.39 -13.07
N THR A 62 10.20 -6.61 -12.51
CA THR A 62 10.52 -5.25 -12.97
C THR A 62 12.03 -5.12 -13.12
N GLU A 63 12.46 -4.27 -14.05
CA GLU A 63 13.88 -3.97 -14.30
C GLU A 63 14.44 -2.91 -13.31
N GLY A 64 13.70 -2.54 -12.25
CA GLY A 64 14.14 -1.51 -11.30
C GLY A 64 13.34 -1.35 -10.00
N VAL A 65 13.75 -0.35 -9.22
CA VAL A 65 13.11 0.03 -7.95
C VAL A 65 11.84 0.85 -8.25
N LEU A 66 10.68 0.42 -7.75
CA LEU A 66 9.40 1.10 -7.97
C LEU A 66 9.04 2.14 -6.89
N GLY A 67 9.89 2.27 -5.87
CA GLY A 67 9.56 2.97 -4.63
C GLY A 67 8.71 2.08 -3.70
N PHE A 68 8.78 2.37 -2.40
CA PHE A 68 8.05 1.65 -1.37
C PHE A 68 7.55 2.66 -0.33
N VAL A 69 6.25 2.94 -0.37
CA VAL A 69 5.62 3.91 0.52
C VAL A 69 4.76 3.16 1.52
N GLU A 70 5.15 3.21 2.79
CA GLU A 70 4.34 2.69 3.89
C GLU A 70 3.13 3.61 4.09
N ASN A 71 1.94 3.01 4.03
CA ASN A 71 0.68 3.71 3.99
C ASN A 71 -0.22 3.40 5.20
N SER A 72 0.35 2.85 6.27
CA SER A 72 -0.26 2.78 7.59
C SER A 72 0.70 3.34 8.63
N SER A 73 0.17 3.99 9.68
CA SER A 73 0.94 4.46 10.83
C SER A 73 0.89 3.49 12.01
N GLU A 74 0.05 2.45 11.94
CA GLU A 74 -0.07 1.44 12.98
C GLU A 74 1.08 0.42 12.81
N PRO A 75 1.94 0.21 13.84
CA PRO A 75 3.16 -0.61 13.71
C PRO A 75 2.93 -2.05 13.22
N ASP A 76 1.75 -2.58 13.55
CA ASP A 76 1.33 -3.95 13.33
C ASP A 76 0.50 -4.12 12.03
N ASP A 77 0.16 -3.01 11.38
CA ASP A 77 -0.65 -2.98 10.16
C ASP A 77 0.26 -2.78 8.94
N LEU A 78 0.99 -3.83 8.58
CA LEU A 78 1.97 -3.80 7.50
C LEU A 78 1.29 -3.56 6.15
N GLN A 79 1.37 -2.33 5.65
CA GLN A 79 0.79 -1.96 4.36
C GLN A 79 1.72 -1.02 3.60
N ALA A 80 1.86 -1.27 2.29
CA ALA A 80 2.65 -0.42 1.41
C ALA A 80 2.20 -0.46 -0.05
N TRP A 81 2.57 0.55 -0.83
CA TRP A 81 2.42 0.52 -2.29
C TRP A 81 3.61 1.19 -2.98
N CYS A 82 3.70 1.03 -4.30
CA CYS A 82 4.76 1.66 -5.08
C CYS A 82 4.55 3.18 -5.27
N GLY A 83 5.56 3.87 -5.79
CA GLY A 83 5.49 5.33 -6.04
C GLY A 83 4.39 5.74 -7.01
N ALA A 84 4.09 4.92 -8.02
CA ALA A 84 2.99 5.20 -8.95
C ALA A 84 1.61 5.13 -8.26
N CYS A 85 1.44 4.20 -7.31
CA CYS A 85 0.23 4.17 -6.48
C CYS A 85 0.16 5.39 -5.56
N GLU A 86 1.28 5.81 -4.97
CA GLU A 86 1.31 7.02 -4.14
C GLU A 86 0.87 8.27 -4.94
N GLU A 87 1.41 8.46 -6.15
CA GLU A 87 1.04 9.58 -7.02
C GLU A 87 -0.44 9.53 -7.41
N PHE A 88 -0.97 8.34 -7.77
CA PHE A 88 -2.38 8.17 -8.08
C PHE A 88 -3.25 8.54 -6.87
N PHE A 89 -2.94 8.00 -5.69
CA PHE A 89 -3.69 8.28 -4.46
C PHE A 89 -3.68 9.78 -4.13
N LEU A 90 -2.54 10.45 -4.26
CA LEU A 90 -2.41 11.88 -4.03
C LEU A 90 -3.24 12.71 -5.02
N ASN A 91 -3.35 12.28 -6.27
CA ASN A 91 -4.14 12.95 -7.30
C ASN A 91 -5.64 12.81 -7.07
N GLU A 92 -6.10 11.62 -6.67
CA GLU A 92 -7.51 11.37 -6.35
C GLU A 92 -7.90 12.00 -5.01
N GLY A 93 -6.96 12.06 -4.05
CA GLY A 93 -7.18 12.58 -2.70
C GLY A 93 -7.93 11.62 -1.78
N GLU A 94 -8.30 10.43 -2.26
CA GLU A 94 -8.96 9.37 -1.49
C GLU A 94 -8.80 8.00 -2.17
N MET A 95 -9.28 6.95 -1.50
CA MET A 95 -9.23 5.59 -2.02
C MET A 95 -10.42 5.30 -2.94
N THR A 96 -10.40 5.83 -4.16
CA THR A 96 -11.49 5.66 -5.16
C THR A 96 -11.52 4.25 -5.76
N GLU A 97 -12.61 3.88 -6.44
CA GLU A 97 -12.70 2.60 -7.17
C GLU A 97 -11.61 2.49 -8.25
N SER A 98 -11.34 3.58 -8.97
CA SER A 98 -10.25 3.66 -9.95
C SER A 98 -8.89 3.38 -9.31
N PHE A 99 -8.64 3.95 -8.12
CA PHE A 99 -7.43 3.66 -7.37
C PHE A 99 -7.36 2.19 -6.94
N ARG A 100 -8.46 1.62 -6.42
CA ARG A 100 -8.49 0.20 -6.01
C ARG A 100 -8.22 -0.73 -7.20
N ALA A 101 -8.79 -0.43 -8.36
CA ALA A 101 -8.57 -1.20 -9.59
C ALA A 101 -7.12 -1.08 -10.10
N PHE A 102 -6.53 0.12 -10.03
CA PHE A 102 -5.13 0.34 -10.41
C PHE A 102 -4.16 -0.34 -9.44
N ASN A 103 -4.37 -0.15 -8.12
CA ASN A 103 -3.50 -0.71 -7.09
C ASN A 103 -3.57 -2.24 -7.07
N ASN A 104 -4.79 -2.78 -7.18
CA ASN A 104 -5.13 -4.20 -7.15
C ASN A 104 -4.37 -4.93 -6.02
N PHE A 105 -4.74 -4.62 -4.78
CA PHE A 105 -4.05 -5.07 -3.57
C PHE A 105 -3.82 -6.59 -3.54
N SER A 106 -2.71 -6.99 -2.94
CA SER A 106 -2.31 -8.37 -2.75
C SER A 106 -1.91 -8.61 -1.30
N LEU A 107 -2.32 -9.76 -0.76
CA LEU A 107 -1.98 -10.20 0.59
C LEU A 107 -0.67 -11.01 0.54
N VAL A 108 0.30 -10.64 1.37
CA VAL A 108 1.59 -11.34 1.52
C VAL A 108 1.89 -11.57 3.00
N CYS A 109 2.88 -12.42 3.31
CA CYS A 109 3.36 -12.54 4.68
C CYS A 109 4.38 -11.44 5.04
N GLU A 110 4.58 -11.20 6.33
CA GLU A 110 5.56 -10.24 6.87
C GLU A 110 6.98 -10.43 6.34
N PHE A 111 7.43 -11.67 6.14
CA PHE A 111 8.75 -11.97 5.57
C PHE A 111 8.85 -11.59 4.08
N CYS A 112 7.78 -11.85 3.31
CA CYS A 112 7.70 -11.41 1.92
C CYS A 112 7.64 -9.88 1.85
N TYR A 113 6.87 -9.25 2.73
CA TYR A 113 6.80 -7.79 2.85
C TYR A 113 8.17 -7.17 3.09
N ALA A 114 8.95 -7.68 4.06
CA ALA A 114 10.30 -7.21 4.33
C ALA A 114 11.23 -7.33 3.11
N LYS A 115 11.15 -8.45 2.38
CA LYS A 115 11.91 -8.65 1.14
C LYS A 115 11.52 -7.67 0.04
N ILE A 116 10.22 -7.44 -0.15
CA ILE A 116 9.69 -6.47 -1.12
C ILE A 116 10.14 -5.05 -0.75
N LYS A 117 10.08 -4.70 0.54
CA LYS A 117 10.60 -3.43 1.07
C LYS A 117 12.06 -3.26 0.73
N GLN A 118 12.89 -4.26 0.98
CA GLN A 118 14.31 -4.22 0.64
C GLN A 118 14.55 -4.04 -0.87
N GLN A 119 13.76 -4.74 -1.70
CA GLN A 119 13.89 -4.67 -3.16
C GLN A 119 13.47 -3.32 -3.75
N HIS A 120 12.44 -2.68 -3.17
CA HIS A 120 11.80 -1.50 -3.75
C HIS A 120 11.97 -0.21 -2.93
N SER A 121 12.66 -0.27 -1.80
CA SER A 121 13.19 0.94 -1.16
C SER A 121 14.43 1.38 -1.94
N ALA A 122 14.55 2.67 -2.22
CA ALA A 122 15.82 3.18 -2.75
C ALA A 122 16.92 2.83 -1.74
N ASN A 123 17.95 2.11 -2.20
CA ASN A 123 19.15 1.93 -1.41
C ASN A 123 19.76 3.35 -1.24
N PRO A 124 20.00 3.84 -0.01
CA PRO A 124 20.65 5.14 0.19
C PRO A 124 22.03 5.20 -0.49
#